data_AF-A0A661VWF2-F1
#
_entry.id   AF-A0A661VWF2-F1
#
_cell.length_a   1.000
_cell.length_b   1.000
_cell.length_c   1.000
_cell.angle_alpha   90.00
_cell.angle_beta   90.00
_cell.angle_gamma   90.00
#
_symmetry.space_group_name_H-M   'P 1'
#
loop_
_entity.id
_entity.type
_entity.pdbx_description
1 polymer ?
#
loop_
_entity_poly.entity_id
_entity_poly.type
_entity_poly.pdbx_seq_one_letter_code
_entity_poly.pdbx_strand_id
1 'polypeptide(L)'
;MKIALLRAAQGALKRNVPPQWTNIALLNAFLLDYVGTIQKREDMQKAGRNKAEGIWTLFSHQKTFNEYNSPTYYGTDLLALALWRKFARSDRMRVLGELMEADLWRDIGTFYNAEMKNMCGPFGRAYGMDMTKYYSLIGLWISLAISDNPASMPWPVNEGRHSIDRCYAPIFALLKPNIPKNELSDFKYFTGPREFERIVNDQKITVLIHKNLMMGATEIPQGLPPRWEQYCPATIYWRVSSGRPVGWILLSGDNEQGIISVINKGHLLIRRRSKSKETIRFLIYPPDLAPAIISQVQWALPGLLVKVQSAIGVVLKSVHLIEHKYYGGCLEVLYSVNCDVASDIPLLTLWPQNVADKGANDNINRELN
;
A
#
# COMPACT_ATOMS: atom_id res chain seq x y z
N MET A 1 -23.54 22.88 17.03
CA MET A 1 -22.64 21.70 17.10
C MET A 1 -23.33 20.43 17.63
N LYS A 2 -23.98 20.43 18.81
CA LYS A 2 -24.62 19.23 19.41
C LYS A 2 -25.66 18.53 18.51
N ILE A 3 -26.52 19.29 17.83
CA ILE A 3 -27.56 18.74 16.93
C ILE A 3 -26.92 18.05 15.72
N ALA A 4 -25.90 18.64 15.10
CA ALA A 4 -25.23 18.08 13.94
C ALA A 4 -24.57 16.72 14.26
N LEU A 5 -23.88 16.62 15.40
CA LEU A 5 -23.28 15.35 15.85
C LEU A 5 -24.34 14.26 16.10
N LEU A 6 -25.47 14.62 16.72
CA LEU A 6 -26.57 13.68 16.92
C LEU A 6 -27.16 13.21 15.58
N ARG A 7 -27.36 14.11 14.61
CA ARG A 7 -27.84 13.74 13.27
C ARG A 7 -26.86 12.82 12.55
N ALA A 8 -25.56 13.09 12.63
CA ALA A 8 -24.52 12.22 12.08
C ALA A 8 -24.58 10.82 12.72
N ALA A 9 -24.68 10.74 14.05
CA ALA A 9 -24.79 9.46 14.76
C ALA A 9 -26.08 8.70 14.40
N GLN A 10 -27.22 9.39 14.22
CA GLN A 10 -28.45 8.77 13.75
C GLN A 10 -28.30 8.17 12.34
N GLY A 11 -27.66 8.91 11.43
CA GLY A 11 -27.34 8.41 10.09
C GLY A 11 -26.39 7.20 10.13
N ALA A 12 -25.35 7.27 10.96
CA ALA A 12 -24.40 6.19 11.17
C ALA A 12 -25.05 4.92 11.74
N LEU A 13 -25.96 5.08 12.71
CA LEU A 13 -26.75 4.00 13.30
C LEU A 13 -27.65 3.35 12.25
N LYS A 14 -28.37 4.17 11.46
CA LYS A 14 -29.24 3.68 10.39
C LYS A 14 -28.47 2.95 9.30
N ARG A 15 -27.32 3.47 8.89
CA ARG A 15 -26.49 2.88 7.82
C ARG A 15 -25.86 1.55 8.25
N ASN A 16 -25.56 1.41 9.54
CA ASN A 16 -24.99 0.24 10.22
C ASN A 16 -23.97 -0.51 9.35
N VAL A 17 -22.90 0.18 8.94
CA VAL A 17 -21.85 -0.42 8.11
C VAL A 17 -21.27 -1.66 8.78
N PRO A 18 -20.95 -2.72 8.03
CA PRO A 18 -20.52 -3.97 8.63
C PRO A 18 -19.05 -3.87 9.10
N PRO A 19 -18.61 -4.64 10.12
CA PRO A 19 -17.28 -4.53 10.71
C PRO A 19 -16.10 -4.68 9.73
N GLN A 20 -16.29 -5.43 8.64
CA GLN A 20 -15.26 -5.64 7.60
C GLN A 20 -14.95 -4.40 6.75
N TRP A 21 -15.74 -3.32 6.84
CA TRP A 21 -15.54 -2.06 6.12
C TRP A 21 -14.59 -1.09 6.87
N THR A 22 -13.54 -1.66 7.45
CA THR A 22 -12.31 -1.00 7.96
C THR A 22 -12.53 0.42 8.52
N ASN A 23 -12.01 1.45 7.86
CA ASN A 23 -12.02 2.84 8.31
C ASN A 23 -13.43 3.37 8.58
N ILE A 24 -14.39 3.09 7.70
CA ILE A 24 -15.78 3.54 7.86
C ILE A 24 -16.38 2.87 9.10
N ALA A 25 -16.10 1.58 9.31
CA ALA A 25 -16.57 0.85 10.47
C ALA A 25 -15.93 1.37 11.77
N LEU A 26 -14.63 1.66 11.77
CA LEU A 26 -13.90 2.22 12.91
C LEU A 26 -14.45 3.61 13.30
N LEU A 27 -14.61 4.50 12.33
CA LEU A 27 -15.18 5.84 12.54
C LEU A 27 -16.65 5.77 12.98
N ASN A 28 -17.42 4.84 12.42
CA ASN A 28 -18.82 4.62 12.81
C ASN A 28 -18.94 4.16 14.27
N ALA A 29 -18.15 3.17 14.68
CA ALA A 29 -18.15 2.67 16.05
C ALA A 29 -17.78 3.78 17.05
N PHE A 30 -16.75 4.58 16.74
CA PHE A 30 -16.35 5.73 17.55
C PHE A 30 -17.49 6.74 17.71
N LEU A 31 -18.09 7.15 16.58
CA LEU A 31 -19.15 8.15 16.58
C LEU A 31 -20.34 7.71 17.42
N LEU A 32 -20.74 6.44 17.31
CA LEU A 32 -21.86 5.87 18.06
C LEU A 32 -21.57 5.75 19.56
N ASP A 33 -20.37 5.31 19.96
CA ASP A 33 -19.99 5.27 21.39
C ASP A 33 -19.89 6.68 21.99
N TYR A 34 -19.22 7.60 21.28
CA TYR A 34 -19.02 8.96 21.74
C TYR A 34 -20.34 9.73 21.86
N VAL A 35 -21.11 9.80 20.77
CA VAL A 35 -22.38 10.54 20.74
C VAL A 35 -23.45 9.85 21.59
N GLY A 36 -23.49 8.52 21.56
CA GLY A 36 -24.41 7.74 22.39
C GLY A 36 -24.21 8.01 23.88
N THR A 37 -22.96 8.16 24.32
CA THR A 37 -22.67 8.45 25.73
C THR A 37 -23.05 9.89 26.11
N ILE A 38 -22.61 10.90 25.34
CA ILE A 38 -22.91 12.31 25.68
C ILE A 38 -24.40 12.65 25.59
N GLN A 39 -25.15 11.93 24.75
CA GLN A 39 -26.61 12.10 24.57
C GLN A 39 -27.44 11.13 25.41
N LYS A 40 -26.80 10.28 26.23
CA LYS A 40 -27.47 9.23 27.04
C LYS A 40 -28.37 8.31 26.21
N ARG A 41 -27.92 7.92 25.01
CA ARG A 41 -28.59 7.03 24.06
C ARG A 41 -27.98 5.64 24.11
N GLU A 42 -28.61 4.75 24.87
CA GLU A 42 -28.15 3.37 25.10
C GLU A 42 -28.09 2.53 23.82
N ASP A 43 -29.03 2.74 22.90
CA ASP A 43 -29.08 2.07 21.61
C ASP A 43 -27.82 2.37 20.76
N MET A 44 -27.38 3.63 20.74
CA MET A 44 -26.15 4.05 20.06
C MET A 44 -24.90 3.51 20.76
N GLN A 45 -24.86 3.57 22.11
CA GLN A 45 -23.74 3.02 22.87
C GLN A 45 -23.56 1.52 22.60
N LYS A 46 -24.64 0.75 22.68
CA LYS A 46 -24.63 -0.70 22.42
C LYS A 46 -24.20 -0.98 20.98
N ALA A 47 -24.74 -0.26 20.00
CA ALA A 47 -24.38 -0.43 18.60
C ALA A 47 -22.90 -0.14 18.32
N GLY A 48 -22.36 0.97 18.87
CA GLY A 48 -20.95 1.35 18.70
C GLY A 48 -20.00 0.33 19.35
N ARG A 49 -20.28 -0.08 20.59
CA ARG A 49 -19.43 -1.03 21.33
C ARG A 49 -19.48 -2.44 20.73
N ASN A 50 -20.65 -2.91 20.32
CA ASN A 50 -20.76 -4.21 19.63
C ASN A 50 -20.02 -4.19 18.28
N LYS A 51 -20.07 -3.07 17.55
CA LYS A 51 -19.30 -2.91 16.31
C LYS A 51 -17.81 -2.93 16.59
N ALA A 52 -17.35 -2.31 17.68
CA ALA A 52 -15.95 -2.33 18.07
C ALA A 52 -15.42 -3.75 18.35
N GLU A 53 -16.19 -4.55 19.10
CA GLU A 53 -15.84 -5.96 19.33
C GLU A 53 -15.83 -6.76 18.03
N GLY A 54 -16.81 -6.55 17.14
CA GLY A 54 -16.83 -7.21 15.83
C GLY A 54 -15.60 -6.86 14.96
N ILE A 55 -15.17 -5.59 14.99
CA ILE A 55 -13.94 -5.17 14.30
C ILE A 55 -12.72 -5.84 14.93
N TRP A 56 -12.63 -5.85 16.26
CA TRP A 56 -11.55 -6.52 16.98
C TRP A 56 -11.48 -8.01 16.67
N THR A 57 -12.61 -8.72 16.65
CA THR A 57 -12.65 -10.15 16.29
C THR A 57 -11.99 -10.35 14.94
N LEU A 58 -12.43 -9.65 13.90
CA LEU A 58 -11.84 -9.76 12.55
C LEU A 58 -10.35 -9.40 12.53
N PHE A 59 -9.98 -8.28 13.15
CA PHE A 59 -8.60 -7.81 13.18
C PHE A 59 -7.68 -8.77 13.93
N SER A 60 -8.12 -9.32 15.06
CA SER A 60 -7.30 -10.16 15.94
C SER A 60 -6.80 -11.45 15.27
N HIS A 61 -7.53 -11.96 14.28
CA HIS A 61 -7.13 -13.14 13.50
C HIS A 61 -5.96 -12.88 12.55
N GLN A 62 -5.91 -11.72 11.92
CA GLN A 62 -4.94 -11.43 10.86
C GLN A 62 -3.93 -10.36 11.24
N LYS A 63 -4.19 -9.59 12.30
CA LYS A 63 -3.40 -8.42 12.72
C LYS A 63 -3.25 -7.37 11.62
N THR A 64 -4.29 -7.22 10.80
CA THR A 64 -4.38 -6.21 9.74
C THR A 64 -5.84 -6.00 9.33
N PHE A 65 -6.08 -5.00 8.48
CA PHE A 65 -7.41 -4.63 7.97
C PHE A 65 -7.64 -5.12 6.54
N ASN A 66 -8.92 -5.28 6.16
CA ASN A 66 -9.32 -5.80 4.84
C ASN A 66 -9.01 -4.86 3.67
N GLU A 67 -9.04 -3.54 3.87
CA GLU A 67 -8.46 -2.55 2.95
C GLU A 67 -6.95 -2.56 3.10
N TYR A 68 -6.38 -3.70 2.69
CA TYR A 68 -5.04 -4.13 3.01
C TYR A 68 -3.97 -3.22 2.40
N ASN A 69 -2.96 -2.91 3.22
CA ASN A 69 -1.73 -2.20 2.89
C ASN A 69 -1.96 -0.89 2.12
N SER A 70 -3.10 -0.23 2.27
CA SER A 70 -3.41 1.00 1.53
C SER A 70 -2.76 2.20 2.19
N PRO A 71 -1.86 2.95 1.51
CA PRO A 71 -1.23 4.12 2.13
C PRO A 71 -2.21 5.23 2.53
N THR A 72 -3.34 5.34 1.82
CA THR A 72 -4.40 6.29 2.19
C THR A 72 -5.23 5.73 3.34
N TYR A 73 -5.76 4.51 3.21
CA TYR A 73 -6.74 4.01 4.18
C TYR A 73 -6.15 3.56 5.51
N TYR A 74 -4.91 3.05 5.54
CA TYR A 74 -4.21 2.83 6.82
C TYR A 74 -4.04 4.14 7.59
N GLY A 75 -3.82 5.27 6.92
CA GLY A 75 -3.78 6.56 7.59
C GLY A 75 -5.15 6.98 8.17
N THR A 76 -6.25 6.64 7.51
CA THR A 76 -7.61 6.83 8.05
C THR A 76 -7.92 5.85 9.20
N ASP A 77 -7.44 4.62 9.13
CA ASP A 77 -7.56 3.64 10.21
C ASP A 77 -6.82 4.13 11.46
N LEU A 78 -5.58 4.63 11.31
CA LEU A 78 -4.82 5.25 12.41
C LEU A 78 -5.54 6.47 13.00
N LEU A 79 -6.17 7.32 12.18
CA LEU A 79 -7.04 8.40 12.66
C LEU A 79 -8.15 7.87 13.56
N ALA A 80 -8.88 6.85 13.10
CA ALA A 80 -9.99 6.30 13.86
C ALA A 80 -9.53 5.62 15.15
N LEU A 81 -8.43 4.87 15.12
CA LEU A 81 -7.87 4.21 16.28
C LEU A 81 -7.31 5.20 17.31
N ALA A 82 -6.65 6.27 16.85
CA ALA A 82 -6.21 7.33 17.75
C ALA A 82 -7.40 8.10 18.37
N LEU A 83 -8.51 8.26 17.65
CA LEU A 83 -9.77 8.77 18.21
C LEU A 83 -10.32 7.81 19.28
N TRP A 84 -10.28 6.49 19.04
CA TRP A 84 -10.70 5.50 20.04
C TRP A 84 -9.86 5.64 21.31
N ARG A 85 -8.53 5.52 21.18
CA ARG A 85 -7.56 5.61 22.28
C ARG A 85 -7.77 6.87 23.12
N LYS A 86 -7.96 8.03 22.49
CA LYS A 86 -8.03 9.32 23.21
C LYS A 86 -9.42 9.71 23.70
N PHE A 87 -10.46 9.39 22.95
CA PHE A 87 -11.77 10.01 23.13
C PHE A 87 -12.93 9.04 23.25
N ALA A 88 -12.73 7.73 23.03
CA ALA A 88 -13.80 6.77 23.26
C ALA A 88 -14.25 6.83 24.72
N ARG A 89 -15.55 6.61 24.91
CA ARG A 89 -16.23 6.68 26.20
C ARG A 89 -16.30 5.31 26.87
N SER A 90 -16.21 4.24 26.09
CA SER A 90 -15.98 2.88 26.57
C SER A 90 -14.49 2.63 26.84
N ASP A 91 -14.14 2.23 28.07
CA ASP A 91 -12.77 1.80 28.43
C ASP A 91 -12.30 0.62 27.59
N ARG A 92 -13.20 -0.33 27.33
CA ARG A 92 -12.92 -1.46 26.47
C ARG A 92 -12.56 -1.02 25.05
N MET A 93 -13.29 -0.06 24.49
CA MET A 93 -13.01 0.46 23.15
C MET A 93 -11.63 1.18 23.11
N ARG A 94 -11.26 1.89 24.18
CA ARG A 94 -9.92 2.51 24.29
C ARG A 94 -8.81 1.46 24.23
N VAL A 95 -8.92 0.40 25.03
CA VAL A 95 -7.97 -0.72 25.05
C VAL A 95 -7.87 -1.39 23.68
N LEU A 96 -9.01 -1.65 23.04
CA LEU A 96 -9.03 -2.23 21.68
C LEU A 96 -8.35 -1.32 20.65
N GLY A 97 -8.61 -0.01 20.74
CA GLY A 97 -7.96 0.99 19.89
C GLY A 97 -6.44 0.99 20.03
N GLU A 98 -5.93 0.96 21.26
CA GLU A 98 -4.49 0.90 21.56
C GLU A 98 -3.83 -0.37 20.99
N LEU A 99 -4.46 -1.54 21.19
CA LEU A 99 -3.93 -2.81 20.71
C LEU A 99 -3.90 -2.86 19.18
N MET A 100 -4.98 -2.46 18.51
CA MET A 100 -5.04 -2.44 17.05
C MET A 100 -4.11 -1.38 16.45
N GLU A 101 -3.96 -0.20 17.07
CA GLU A 101 -3.03 0.84 16.61
C GLU A 101 -1.58 0.33 16.66
N ALA A 102 -1.20 -0.33 17.75
CA ALA A 102 0.13 -0.91 17.90
C ALA A 102 0.42 -2.00 16.86
N ASP A 103 -0.53 -2.91 16.62
CA ASP A 103 -0.38 -3.97 15.61
C ASP A 103 -0.36 -3.40 14.19
N LEU A 104 -1.18 -2.36 13.89
CA LEU A 104 -1.15 -1.70 12.58
C LEU A 104 0.19 -1.00 12.34
N TRP A 105 0.77 -0.33 13.35
CA TRP A 105 2.10 0.26 13.23
C TRP A 105 3.20 -0.77 12.91
N ARG A 106 3.13 -1.96 13.51
CA ARG A 106 4.03 -3.07 13.18
C ARG A 106 3.87 -3.54 11.74
N ASP A 107 2.62 -3.66 11.28
CA ASP A 107 2.31 -4.02 9.89
C ASP A 107 2.90 -2.98 8.93
N ILE A 108 2.67 -1.69 9.18
CA ILE A 108 3.23 -0.61 8.36
C ILE A 108 4.77 -0.66 8.34
N GLY A 109 5.42 -0.82 9.51
CA GLY A 109 6.87 -0.88 9.62
C GLY A 109 7.48 -2.06 8.83
N THR A 110 6.77 -3.19 8.78
CA THR A 110 7.17 -4.37 8.01
C THR A 110 7.26 -4.07 6.50
N PHE A 111 6.33 -3.26 5.98
CA PHE A 111 6.24 -2.89 4.56
C PHE A 111 6.99 -1.61 4.19
N TYR A 112 7.36 -0.79 5.16
CA TYR A 112 8.01 0.49 4.92
C TYR A 112 9.51 0.32 4.61
N ASN A 113 10.02 1.14 3.69
CA ASN A 113 11.44 1.28 3.42
C ASN A 113 11.85 2.74 3.65
N ALA A 114 12.50 3.01 4.79
CA ALA A 114 12.93 4.37 5.17
C ALA A 114 13.91 5.01 4.18
N GLU A 115 14.71 4.19 3.50
CA GLU A 115 15.73 4.65 2.53
C GLU A 115 15.12 5.13 1.21
N MET A 116 13.97 4.57 0.88
CA MET A 116 13.12 4.99 -0.23
C MET A 116 12.02 5.96 0.19
N LYS A 117 11.81 6.13 1.50
CA LYS A 117 10.70 6.87 2.10
C LYS A 117 9.34 6.43 1.55
N ASN A 118 9.18 5.14 1.33
CA ASN A 118 8.01 4.61 0.63
C ASN A 118 7.58 3.24 1.18
N MET A 119 6.31 2.90 0.98
CA MET A 119 5.77 1.59 1.35
C MET A 119 5.85 0.63 0.16
N CYS A 120 6.22 -0.61 0.45
CA CYS A 120 6.15 -1.70 -0.52
C CYS A 120 4.69 -2.12 -0.72
N GLY A 121 4.30 -2.46 -1.95
CA GLY A 121 3.02 -3.09 -2.24
C GLY A 121 2.95 -4.55 -1.75
N PRO A 122 1.94 -5.32 -2.20
CA PRO A 122 0.82 -4.92 -3.05
C PRO A 122 -0.15 -4.00 -2.28
N PHE A 123 -1.02 -3.29 -2.99
CA PHE A 123 -2.00 -2.39 -2.36
C PHE A 123 -3.43 -2.78 -2.73
N GLY A 124 -4.27 -2.97 -1.70
CA GLY A 124 -5.72 -3.14 -1.91
C GLY A 124 -6.34 -1.93 -2.60
N ARG A 125 -5.83 -0.72 -2.27
CA ARG A 125 -6.09 0.54 -2.95
C ARG A 125 -4.91 1.51 -2.81
N ALA A 126 -4.53 2.18 -3.88
CA ALA A 126 -3.56 3.28 -3.85
C ALA A 126 -4.00 4.45 -4.73
N TYR A 127 -3.71 5.67 -4.26
CA TYR A 127 -3.97 6.94 -4.96
C TYR A 127 -2.68 7.61 -5.46
N GLY A 128 -1.55 6.95 -5.24
CA GLY A 128 -0.22 7.39 -5.62
C GLY A 128 0.79 6.29 -5.29
N MET A 129 1.96 6.36 -5.90
CA MET A 129 3.01 5.33 -5.78
C MET A 129 4.23 5.82 -5.00
N ASP A 130 4.47 7.13 -4.96
CA ASP A 130 5.65 7.73 -4.29
C ASP A 130 5.20 8.70 -3.20
N MET A 131 5.32 8.31 -1.92
CA MET A 131 4.88 9.15 -0.79
C MET A 131 5.66 10.47 -0.66
N THR A 132 6.75 10.66 -1.41
CA THR A 132 7.45 11.96 -1.50
C THR A 132 6.86 12.88 -2.58
N LYS A 133 5.94 12.38 -3.41
CA LYS A 133 5.27 13.12 -4.51
C LYS A 133 3.74 13.15 -4.42
N TYR A 134 3.12 12.27 -3.63
CA TYR A 134 1.68 12.35 -3.33
C TYR A 134 1.45 12.41 -1.82
N TYR A 135 0.41 13.13 -1.43
CA TYR A 135 0.02 13.26 -0.03
C TYR A 135 -0.71 12.00 0.41
N SER A 136 0.04 11.03 0.95
CA SER A 136 -0.53 9.85 1.62
C SER A 136 -0.84 10.17 3.08
N LEU A 137 -1.97 9.68 3.60
CA LEU A 137 -2.27 9.86 5.02
C LEU A 137 -1.27 9.11 5.91
N ILE A 138 -0.78 7.95 5.48
CA ILE A 138 0.28 7.27 6.24
C ILE A 138 1.60 8.04 6.23
N GLY A 139 1.96 8.68 5.11
CA GLY A 139 3.17 9.49 4.99
C GLY A 139 3.12 10.69 5.93
N LEU A 140 1.94 11.29 6.12
CA LEU A 140 1.71 12.32 7.14
C LEU A 140 1.92 11.79 8.55
N TRP A 141 1.34 10.63 8.89
CA TRP A 141 1.51 10.00 10.20
C TRP A 141 2.98 9.68 10.50
N ILE A 142 3.69 9.07 9.54
CA ILE A 142 5.11 8.78 9.66
C ILE A 142 5.90 10.08 9.85
N SER A 143 5.64 11.10 9.03
CA SER A 143 6.34 12.39 9.12
C SER A 143 6.17 13.06 10.48
N LEU A 144 4.99 12.99 11.08
CA LEU A 144 4.77 13.46 12.46
C LEU A 144 5.56 12.64 13.48
N ALA A 145 5.66 11.32 13.28
CA ALA A 145 6.38 10.42 14.20
C ALA A 145 7.89 10.59 14.16
N ILE A 146 8.46 10.95 13.01
CA ILE A 146 9.89 11.18 12.80
C ILE A 146 10.22 12.66 12.62
N SER A 147 9.45 13.54 13.27
CA SER A 147 9.56 15.00 13.10
C SER A 147 10.89 15.59 13.54
N ASP A 148 11.67 14.87 14.33
CA ASP A 148 13.05 15.17 14.69
C ASP A 148 14.06 14.92 13.55
N ASN A 149 13.63 14.28 12.45
CA ASN A 149 14.42 14.04 11.25
C ASN A 149 13.64 14.40 9.95
N PRO A 150 13.49 15.71 9.64
CA PRO A 150 12.75 16.17 8.46
C PRO A 150 13.28 15.60 7.13
N ALA A 151 14.59 15.33 7.05
CA ALA A 151 15.21 14.79 5.85
C ALA A 151 14.75 13.36 5.53
N SER A 152 14.15 12.63 6.47
CA SER A 152 13.61 11.27 6.28
C SER A 152 12.09 11.23 6.06
N MET A 153 11.39 12.37 6.13
CA MET A 153 9.93 12.42 6.02
C MET A 153 9.43 11.92 4.65
N PRO A 154 8.51 10.93 4.61
CA PRO A 154 7.83 10.50 3.39
C PRO A 154 6.66 11.45 3.07
N TRP A 155 6.98 12.71 2.74
CA TRP A 155 5.99 13.75 2.49
C TRP A 155 6.41 14.71 1.39
N PRO A 156 5.48 15.16 0.51
CA PRO A 156 5.78 16.17 -0.48
C PRO A 156 6.10 17.53 0.16
N VAL A 157 7.29 18.07 -0.13
CA VAL A 157 7.76 19.34 0.45
C VAL A 157 7.04 20.55 -0.14
N ASN A 158 6.74 20.52 -1.45
CA ASN A 158 6.14 21.65 -2.17
C ASN A 158 4.70 21.33 -2.58
N GLU A 159 4.57 20.78 -3.79
CA GLU A 159 3.32 20.32 -4.36
C GLU A 159 3.32 18.80 -4.46
N GLY A 160 2.13 18.23 -4.44
CA GLY A 160 1.94 16.80 -4.55
C GLY A 160 0.51 16.48 -4.94
N ARG A 161 0.31 15.32 -5.56
CA ARG A 161 -1.03 14.84 -5.89
C ARG A 161 -1.81 14.54 -4.61
N HIS A 162 -3.14 14.56 -4.71
CA HIS A 162 -4.03 14.31 -3.58
C HIS A 162 -3.89 15.36 -2.45
N SER A 163 -3.58 16.61 -2.79
CA SER A 163 -3.28 17.71 -1.86
C SER A 163 -4.37 18.11 -0.88
N ILE A 164 -5.60 17.65 -1.10
CA ILE A 164 -6.72 17.83 -0.16
C ILE A 164 -6.45 17.11 1.16
N ASP A 165 -5.67 16.03 1.16
CA ASP A 165 -5.35 15.24 2.36
C ASP A 165 -4.48 16.00 3.37
N ARG A 166 -3.86 17.12 2.96
CA ARG A 166 -3.20 18.04 3.90
C ARG A 166 -4.15 18.55 4.99
N CYS A 167 -5.47 18.55 4.73
CA CYS A 167 -6.47 18.96 5.71
C CYS A 167 -6.49 18.09 6.98
N TYR A 168 -5.91 16.88 6.93
CA TYR A 168 -5.79 16.00 8.10
C TYR A 168 -4.63 16.37 9.04
N ALA A 169 -3.68 17.21 8.62
CA ALA A 169 -2.49 17.52 9.43
C ALA A 169 -2.80 18.08 10.83
N PRO A 170 -3.71 19.05 11.00
CA PRO A 170 -4.05 19.55 12.33
C PRO A 170 -4.60 18.47 13.26
N ILE A 171 -5.50 17.61 12.76
CA ILE A 171 -6.11 16.56 13.59
C ILE A 171 -5.11 15.45 13.92
N PHE A 172 -4.21 15.08 12.99
CA PHE A 172 -3.16 14.10 13.27
C PHE A 172 -2.15 14.63 14.30
N ALA A 173 -1.78 15.91 14.23
CA ALA A 173 -0.90 16.55 15.21
C ALA A 173 -1.50 16.56 16.62
N LEU A 174 -2.82 16.77 16.75
CA LEU A 174 -3.53 16.68 18.03
C LEU A 174 -3.59 15.24 18.57
N LEU A 175 -3.86 14.29 17.67
CA LEU A 175 -3.99 12.88 18.01
C LEU A 175 -2.65 12.22 18.36
N LYS A 176 -1.56 12.65 17.72
CA LYS A 176 -0.18 12.19 17.89
C LYS A 176 0.01 10.68 17.58
N PRO A 177 0.98 10.32 16.73
CA PRO A 177 1.35 8.92 16.52
C PRO A 177 1.65 8.23 17.86
N ASN A 178 1.19 6.99 18.02
CA ASN A 178 1.54 6.13 19.16
C ASN A 178 2.21 4.85 18.66
N ILE A 179 3.39 5.03 18.08
CA ILE A 179 4.22 3.92 17.57
C ILE A 179 4.86 3.21 18.77
N PRO A 180 4.82 1.87 18.85
CA PRO A 180 5.54 1.19 19.91
C PRO A 180 7.06 1.40 19.76
N LYS A 181 7.77 1.46 20.90
CA LYS A 181 9.12 2.04 20.98
C LYS A 181 10.15 1.31 20.11
N ASN A 182 10.00 -0.01 19.94
CA ASN A 182 10.97 -0.83 19.22
C ASN A 182 10.82 -0.69 17.70
N GLU A 183 9.67 -0.22 17.25
CA GLU A 183 9.28 -0.10 15.85
C GLU A 183 9.57 1.31 15.29
N LEU A 184 9.77 2.32 16.16
CA LEU A 184 10.05 3.69 15.71
C LEU A 184 11.31 3.78 14.83
N SER A 185 12.32 2.94 15.08
CA SER A 185 13.55 2.92 14.28
C SER A 185 13.31 2.49 12.83
N ASP A 186 12.34 1.61 12.57
CA ASP A 186 12.03 1.13 11.21
C ASP A 186 11.53 2.27 10.30
N PHE A 187 10.97 3.32 10.90
CA PHE A 187 10.52 4.52 10.18
C PHE A 187 11.64 5.53 9.96
N LYS A 188 12.70 5.50 10.79
CA LYS A 188 13.83 6.42 10.69
C LYS A 188 14.95 5.89 9.81
N TYR A 189 15.19 4.59 9.84
CA TYR A 189 16.34 3.95 9.21
C TYR A 189 15.96 2.64 8.52
N PHE A 190 16.69 2.31 7.46
CA PHE A 190 16.59 1.00 6.85
C PHE A 190 17.27 -0.05 7.74
N THR A 191 16.47 -0.94 8.32
CA THR A 191 16.92 -1.94 9.31
C THR A 191 17.46 -3.24 8.72
N GLY A 192 17.44 -3.40 7.40
CA GLY A 192 18.00 -4.57 6.71
C GLY A 192 17.07 -5.14 5.64
N PRO A 193 17.57 -6.06 4.80
CA PRO A 193 16.75 -6.72 3.80
C PRO A 193 15.66 -7.58 4.45
N ARG A 194 14.48 -7.62 3.84
CA ARG A 194 13.33 -8.41 4.27
C ARG A 194 12.76 -9.16 3.07
N GLU A 195 12.55 -10.46 3.22
CA GLU A 195 11.79 -11.28 2.28
C GLU A 195 10.82 -12.13 3.09
N PHE A 196 9.54 -12.06 2.75
CA PHE A 196 8.52 -12.80 3.48
C PHE A 196 7.29 -13.09 2.64
N GLU A 197 6.56 -14.09 3.11
CA GLU A 197 5.24 -14.48 2.61
C GLU A 197 4.24 -14.44 3.75
N ARG A 198 3.01 -14.02 3.45
CA ARG A 198 1.90 -14.03 4.42
C ARG A 198 0.57 -14.26 3.73
N ILE A 199 -0.35 -14.89 4.46
CA ILE A 199 -1.75 -15.03 4.03
C ILE A 199 -2.61 -14.00 4.76
N VAL A 200 -3.38 -13.21 4.02
CA VAL A 200 -4.35 -12.22 4.52
C VAL A 200 -5.65 -12.38 3.75
N ASN A 201 -6.76 -12.69 4.42
CA ASN A 201 -8.06 -12.91 3.78
C ASN A 201 -8.00 -13.87 2.58
N ASP A 202 -7.33 -15.01 2.77
CA ASP A 202 -7.04 -16.02 1.74
C ASP A 202 -6.16 -15.55 0.58
N GLN A 203 -5.65 -14.31 0.61
CA GLN A 203 -4.71 -13.78 -0.37
C GLN A 203 -3.29 -14.05 0.09
N LYS A 204 -2.47 -14.62 -0.79
CA LYS A 204 -1.04 -14.82 -0.57
C LYS A 204 -0.29 -13.56 -0.98
N ILE A 205 0.35 -12.92 -0.01
CA ILE A 205 1.19 -11.74 -0.18
C ILE A 205 2.64 -12.18 -0.17
N THR A 206 3.40 -11.77 -1.19
CA THR A 206 4.85 -12.02 -1.27
C THR A 206 5.56 -10.69 -1.39
N VAL A 207 6.64 -10.52 -0.64
CA VAL A 207 7.35 -9.25 -0.48
C VAL A 207 8.85 -9.47 -0.48
N LEU A 208 9.57 -8.59 -1.15
CA LEU A 208 11.01 -8.44 -1.07
C LEU A 208 11.33 -6.96 -0.88
N ILE A 209 12.10 -6.61 0.14
CA ILE A 209 12.53 -5.25 0.44
C ILE A 209 14.04 -5.28 0.68
N HIS A 210 14.79 -4.70 -0.25
CA HIS A 210 16.21 -4.37 -0.11
C HIS A 210 16.39 -2.86 0.02
N LYS A 211 17.63 -2.42 0.27
CA LYS A 211 17.93 -0.99 0.48
C LYS A 211 17.51 -0.12 -0.71
N ASN A 212 17.79 -0.57 -1.94
CA ASN A 212 17.58 0.18 -3.19
C ASN A 212 16.56 -0.46 -4.14
N LEU A 213 15.94 -1.58 -3.76
CA LEU A 213 14.91 -2.26 -4.55
C LEU A 213 13.85 -2.82 -3.59
N MET A 214 12.57 -2.65 -3.89
CA MET A 214 11.51 -3.40 -3.21
C MET A 214 10.42 -3.83 -4.18
N MET A 215 9.84 -4.99 -3.94
CA MET A 215 8.78 -5.60 -4.72
C MET A 215 7.72 -6.16 -3.79
N GLY A 216 6.46 -6.01 -4.18
CA GLY A 216 5.36 -6.64 -3.49
C GLY A 216 4.33 -7.13 -4.49
N ALA A 217 3.80 -8.33 -4.26
CA ALA A 217 2.83 -8.97 -5.13
C ALA A 217 1.77 -9.74 -4.33
N THR A 218 0.57 -9.84 -4.90
CA THR A 218 -0.53 -10.64 -4.34
C THR A 218 -1.01 -11.71 -5.31
N GLU A 219 -1.30 -12.88 -4.76
CA GLU A 219 -1.98 -14.00 -5.39
C GLU A 219 -3.30 -14.24 -4.66
N ILE A 220 -4.41 -14.11 -5.40
CA ILE A 220 -5.75 -14.41 -4.90
C ILE A 220 -6.17 -15.79 -5.45
N PRO A 221 -6.11 -16.86 -4.63
CA PRO A 221 -6.34 -18.23 -5.10
C PRO A 221 -7.82 -18.49 -5.44
N GLN A 222 -8.75 -17.88 -4.70
CA GLN A 222 -10.19 -18.07 -4.88
C GLN A 222 -10.94 -16.74 -4.96
N GLY A 223 -11.97 -16.66 -5.80
CA GLY A 223 -12.72 -15.43 -6.07
C GLY A 223 -12.09 -14.56 -7.17
N LEU A 224 -12.81 -13.53 -7.60
CA LEU A 224 -12.28 -12.52 -8.52
C LEU A 224 -11.57 -11.42 -7.73
N PRO A 225 -10.41 -10.92 -8.19
CA PRO A 225 -9.78 -9.76 -7.57
C PRO A 225 -10.70 -8.53 -7.66
N PRO A 226 -10.50 -7.52 -6.81
CA PRO A 226 -11.15 -6.23 -6.97
C PRO A 226 -10.89 -5.66 -8.36
N ARG A 227 -11.95 -5.33 -9.10
CA ARG A 227 -11.85 -4.75 -10.44
C ARG A 227 -11.95 -3.24 -10.35
N TRP A 228 -10.82 -2.61 -10.07
CA TRP A 228 -10.67 -1.16 -10.19
C TRP A 228 -9.22 -0.75 -10.40
N GLU A 229 -9.05 0.39 -11.01
CA GLU A 229 -7.80 1.11 -11.27
C GLU A 229 -6.96 1.47 -10.03
N GLN A 230 -7.52 1.37 -8.82
CA GLN A 230 -6.79 1.65 -7.57
C GLN A 230 -6.15 0.39 -6.98
N TYR A 231 -6.60 -0.79 -7.40
CA TYR A 231 -6.02 -2.05 -6.95
C TYR A 231 -4.66 -2.24 -7.62
N CYS A 232 -3.64 -2.47 -6.81
CA CYS A 232 -2.25 -2.60 -7.25
C CYS A 232 -1.76 -4.01 -6.90
N PRO A 233 -2.05 -5.02 -7.74
CA PRO A 233 -1.71 -6.42 -7.46
C PRO A 233 -0.20 -6.67 -7.36
N ALA A 234 0.62 -5.92 -8.10
CA ALA A 234 2.06 -5.97 -7.94
C ALA A 234 2.72 -4.61 -8.17
N THR A 235 3.79 -4.37 -7.43
CA THR A 235 4.60 -3.15 -7.50
C THR A 235 6.08 -3.49 -7.44
N ILE A 236 6.89 -2.73 -8.16
CA ILE A 236 8.35 -2.73 -8.06
C ILE A 236 8.77 -1.28 -7.87
N TYR A 237 9.59 -1.01 -6.87
CA TYR A 237 10.19 0.29 -6.61
C TYR A 237 11.70 0.18 -6.63
N TRP A 238 12.36 1.22 -7.13
CA TRP A 238 13.81 1.31 -7.06
C TRP A 238 14.26 2.73 -6.78
N ARG A 239 15.46 2.83 -6.21
CA ARG A 239 16.12 4.11 -6.00
C ARG A 239 17.20 4.31 -7.06
N VAL A 240 17.18 5.48 -7.71
CA VAL A 240 18.21 5.86 -8.69
C VAL A 240 19.42 6.47 -8.00
N SER A 241 19.18 7.38 -7.06
CA SER A 241 20.20 8.03 -6.24
C SER A 241 19.56 8.60 -4.96
N SER A 242 20.38 8.94 -3.98
CA SER A 242 19.90 9.56 -2.74
C SER A 242 19.22 10.90 -3.02
N GLY A 243 18.14 11.20 -2.30
CA GLY A 243 17.39 12.46 -2.43
C GLY A 243 16.54 12.59 -3.69
N ARG A 244 16.61 11.62 -4.62
CA ARG A 244 15.72 11.57 -5.78
C ARG A 244 14.43 10.80 -5.49
N PRO A 245 13.33 11.14 -6.19
CA PRO A 245 12.10 10.37 -6.19
C PRO A 245 12.35 8.91 -6.54
N VAL A 246 11.52 8.01 -6.01
CA VAL A 246 11.61 6.59 -6.37
C VAL A 246 11.08 6.36 -7.78
N GLY A 247 11.71 5.44 -8.50
CA GLY A 247 11.12 4.86 -9.68
C GLY A 247 10.10 3.79 -9.29
N TRP A 248 9.05 3.63 -10.09
CA TRP A 248 8.06 2.58 -9.84
C TRP A 248 7.53 1.92 -11.11
N ILE A 249 7.24 0.63 -11.00
CA ILE A 249 6.48 -0.18 -11.95
C ILE A 249 5.25 -0.69 -11.20
N LEU A 250 4.07 -0.48 -11.76
CA LEU A 250 2.80 -0.93 -11.25
C LEU A 250 2.16 -1.89 -12.26
N LEU A 251 1.84 -3.10 -11.83
CA LEU A 251 0.93 -3.98 -12.55
C LEU A 251 -0.51 -3.55 -12.26
N SER A 252 -1.28 -3.24 -13.29
CA SER A 252 -2.66 -2.75 -13.14
C SER A 252 -3.60 -3.86 -12.66
N GLY A 253 -4.55 -3.51 -11.79
CA GLY A 253 -5.55 -4.41 -11.23
C GLY A 253 -6.91 -4.39 -11.95
N ASP A 254 -7.01 -3.79 -13.13
CA ASP A 254 -8.27 -3.57 -13.86
C ASP A 254 -8.69 -4.71 -14.81
N ASN A 255 -7.96 -5.82 -14.81
CA ASN A 255 -8.27 -7.02 -15.60
C ASN A 255 -9.51 -7.77 -15.10
N GLU A 256 -10.42 -8.09 -16.02
CA GLU A 256 -11.70 -8.76 -15.76
C GLU A 256 -11.53 -10.19 -15.26
N GLN A 257 -10.62 -10.94 -15.88
CA GLN A 257 -10.39 -12.36 -15.55
C GLN A 257 -9.39 -12.56 -14.41
N GLY A 258 -8.86 -11.45 -13.88
CA GLY A 258 -7.90 -11.42 -12.80
C GLY A 258 -6.49 -11.82 -13.23
N ILE A 259 -5.52 -11.16 -12.60
CA ILE A 259 -4.10 -11.49 -12.70
C ILE A 259 -3.63 -12.08 -11.37
N ILE A 260 -2.77 -13.10 -11.47
CA ILE A 260 -2.04 -13.64 -10.35
C ILE A 260 -0.62 -13.11 -10.44
N SER A 261 -0.11 -12.57 -9.34
CA SER A 261 1.25 -12.08 -9.25
C SER A 261 1.95 -12.62 -8.01
N VAL A 262 3.17 -13.11 -8.17
CA VAL A 262 3.93 -13.66 -7.04
C VAL A 262 5.41 -13.36 -7.21
N ILE A 263 6.09 -13.06 -6.11
CA ILE A 263 7.53 -12.95 -6.08
C ILE A 263 8.10 -14.31 -5.69
N ASN A 264 9.07 -14.78 -6.46
CA ASN A 264 9.80 -16.01 -6.19
C ASN A 264 11.27 -15.75 -6.50
N LYS A 265 12.20 -16.05 -5.57
CA LYS A 265 13.66 -15.92 -5.80
C LYS A 265 14.05 -14.60 -6.51
N GLY A 266 13.56 -13.48 -6.00
CA GLY A 266 13.90 -12.15 -6.51
C GLY A 266 13.31 -11.76 -7.88
N HIS A 267 12.34 -12.51 -8.42
CA HIS A 267 11.65 -12.15 -9.66
C HIS A 267 10.14 -12.15 -9.52
N LEU A 268 9.48 -11.27 -10.28
CA LEU A 268 8.03 -11.15 -10.32
C LEU A 268 7.48 -12.05 -11.43
N LEU A 269 6.65 -13.01 -11.04
CA LEU A 269 5.92 -13.90 -11.93
C LEU A 269 4.49 -13.39 -12.09
N ILE A 270 4.01 -13.35 -13.32
CA ILE A 270 2.65 -12.90 -13.66
C ILE A 270 1.96 -14.01 -14.43
N ARG A 271 0.83 -14.50 -13.92
CA ARG A 271 -0.02 -15.52 -14.54
C ARG A 271 -1.46 -15.01 -14.64
N ARG A 272 -2.30 -15.79 -15.31
CA ARG A 272 -3.75 -15.59 -15.29
C ARG A 272 -4.43 -16.66 -14.46
N ARG A 273 -5.53 -16.28 -13.83
CA ARG A 273 -6.39 -17.21 -13.11
C ARG A 273 -7.13 -18.16 -14.06
N SER A 274 -7.56 -17.65 -15.21
CA SER A 274 -8.27 -18.39 -16.25
C SER A 274 -7.72 -18.06 -17.64
N LYS A 275 -8.02 -18.90 -18.64
CA LYS A 275 -7.67 -18.62 -20.03
C LYS A 275 -8.34 -17.31 -20.46
N SER A 276 -7.54 -16.32 -20.87
CA SER A 276 -8.01 -15.01 -21.28
C SER A 276 -6.99 -14.31 -22.16
N LYS A 277 -7.49 -13.54 -23.13
CA LYS A 277 -6.72 -12.74 -24.08
C LYS A 277 -6.65 -11.26 -23.72
N GLU A 278 -7.09 -10.89 -22.52
CA GLU A 278 -7.02 -9.49 -22.10
C GLU A 278 -5.56 -8.99 -22.14
N THR A 279 -5.42 -7.67 -22.27
CA THR A 279 -4.09 -7.05 -22.27
C THR A 279 -3.53 -7.02 -20.85
N ILE A 280 -2.24 -7.31 -20.69
CA ILE A 280 -1.53 -7.05 -19.43
C ILE A 280 -1.05 -5.60 -19.49
N ARG A 281 -1.38 -4.81 -18.47
CA ARG A 281 -1.07 -3.39 -18.42
C ARG A 281 -0.13 -3.09 -17.26
N PHE A 282 0.98 -2.43 -17.57
CA PHE A 282 1.84 -1.80 -16.58
C PHE A 282 1.79 -0.28 -16.70
N LEU A 283 1.88 0.38 -15.57
CA LEU A 283 2.21 1.80 -15.48
C LEU A 283 3.62 1.92 -14.92
N ILE A 284 4.47 2.68 -15.60
CA ILE A 284 5.88 2.81 -15.25
C ILE A 284 6.23 4.29 -15.14
N TYR A 285 6.84 4.65 -14.02
CA TYR A 285 7.46 5.95 -13.84
C TYR A 285 8.96 5.79 -13.64
N PRO A 286 9.76 6.05 -14.68
CA PRO A 286 11.16 6.37 -14.46
C PRO A 286 11.25 7.75 -13.79
N PRO A 287 12.09 7.94 -12.76
CA PRO A 287 12.22 9.22 -12.09
C PRO A 287 12.49 10.36 -13.06
N ASP A 288 11.71 11.43 -12.89
CA ASP A 288 11.72 12.64 -13.71
C ASP A 288 11.45 12.39 -15.21
N LEU A 289 10.79 11.26 -15.53
CA LEU A 289 10.51 10.81 -16.90
C LEU A 289 11.76 10.74 -17.79
N ALA A 290 12.91 10.45 -17.18
CA ALA A 290 14.17 10.31 -17.90
C ALA A 290 14.09 9.16 -18.93
N PRO A 291 14.90 9.21 -20.01
CA PRO A 291 14.78 8.29 -21.15
C PRO A 291 14.73 6.82 -20.71
N ALA A 292 13.70 6.12 -21.19
CA ALA A 292 13.44 4.72 -20.92
C ALA A 292 13.35 3.95 -22.24
N ILE A 293 13.98 2.77 -22.29
CA ILE A 293 13.89 1.87 -23.43
C ILE A 293 13.12 0.63 -22.98
N ILE A 294 11.91 0.47 -23.51
CA ILE A 294 11.04 -0.67 -23.23
C ILE A 294 11.03 -1.55 -24.48
N SER A 295 11.47 -2.80 -24.34
CA SER A 295 11.43 -3.82 -25.39
C SER A 295 10.77 -5.09 -24.89
N GLN A 296 10.51 -6.03 -25.82
CA GLN A 296 9.92 -7.34 -25.50
C GLN A 296 10.71 -8.10 -24.42
N VAL A 297 12.04 -8.03 -24.47
CA VAL A 297 12.95 -8.88 -23.68
C VAL A 297 13.62 -8.15 -22.52
N GLN A 298 13.55 -6.82 -22.52
CA GLN A 298 14.24 -6.00 -21.53
C GLN A 298 13.65 -4.59 -21.42
N TRP A 299 13.54 -4.09 -20.20
CA TRP A 299 13.28 -2.68 -19.90
C TRP A 299 14.54 -2.06 -19.31
N ALA A 300 15.14 -1.11 -20.02
CA ALA A 300 16.26 -0.31 -19.54
C ALA A 300 15.71 1.03 -19.05
N LEU A 301 15.61 1.16 -17.73
CA LEU A 301 15.13 2.34 -17.03
C LEU A 301 16.31 3.03 -16.33
N PRO A 302 16.24 4.34 -16.07
CA PRO A 302 17.24 5.02 -15.26
C PRO A 302 17.43 4.32 -13.91
N GLY A 303 18.62 3.78 -13.66
CA GLY A 303 18.96 3.07 -12.41
C GLY A 303 18.38 1.66 -12.24
N LEU A 304 17.60 1.14 -13.20
CA LEU A 304 17.01 -0.19 -13.13
C LEU A 304 17.04 -0.91 -14.48
N LEU A 305 17.60 -2.12 -14.49
CA LEU A 305 17.47 -3.04 -15.61
C LEU A 305 16.44 -4.10 -15.26
N VAL A 306 15.45 -4.33 -16.13
CA VAL A 306 14.48 -5.42 -15.96
C VAL A 306 14.60 -6.36 -17.14
N LYS A 307 15.11 -7.58 -16.92
CA LYS A 307 15.00 -8.63 -17.92
C LYS A 307 13.55 -9.11 -17.95
N VAL A 308 13.01 -9.34 -19.15
CA VAL A 308 11.63 -9.80 -19.35
C VAL A 308 11.64 -11.09 -20.15
N GLN A 309 10.93 -12.09 -19.64
CA GLN A 309 10.61 -13.31 -20.37
C GLN A 309 9.10 -13.32 -20.59
N SER A 310 8.68 -13.69 -21.79
CA SER A 310 7.27 -13.78 -22.17
C SER A 310 6.94 -15.19 -22.64
N ALA A 311 5.77 -15.68 -22.28
CA ALA A 311 5.23 -16.90 -22.87
C ALA A 311 5.00 -16.73 -24.39
N ILE A 312 4.95 -17.84 -25.11
CA ILE A 312 4.59 -17.86 -26.53
C ILE A 312 3.24 -17.15 -26.70
N GLY A 313 3.14 -16.23 -27.67
CA GLY A 313 1.92 -15.46 -27.95
C GLY A 313 1.68 -14.25 -27.05
N VAL A 314 2.56 -13.99 -26.07
CA VAL A 314 2.55 -12.76 -25.26
C VAL A 314 3.53 -11.75 -25.85
N VAL A 315 3.02 -10.66 -26.41
CA VAL A 315 3.81 -9.70 -27.21
C VAL A 315 3.60 -8.27 -26.69
N LEU A 316 4.69 -7.51 -26.59
CA LEU A 316 4.68 -6.08 -26.31
C LEU A 316 3.93 -5.38 -27.44
N LYS A 317 2.76 -4.84 -27.11
CA LYS A 317 1.84 -4.21 -28.05
C LYS A 317 2.17 -2.73 -28.23
N SER A 318 2.37 -2.01 -27.13
CA SER A 318 2.64 -0.58 -27.19
C SER A 318 3.26 -0.05 -25.90
N VAL A 319 3.89 1.13 -26.05
CA VAL A 319 4.48 1.93 -24.99
C VAL A 319 4.10 3.38 -25.26
N HIS A 320 3.32 3.99 -24.38
CA HIS A 320 2.83 5.35 -24.55
C HIS A 320 3.06 6.19 -23.29
N LEU A 321 3.47 7.44 -23.47
CA LEU A 321 3.39 8.41 -22.38
C LEU A 321 1.94 8.85 -22.23
N ILE A 322 1.38 8.73 -21.02
CA ILE A 322 0.01 9.10 -20.70
C ILE A 322 -0.03 10.01 -19.48
N GLU A 323 -1.11 10.77 -19.31
CA GLU A 323 -1.42 11.49 -18.06
C GLU A 323 -2.48 10.69 -17.29
N HIS A 324 -2.04 9.90 -16.31
CA HIS A 324 -2.95 9.10 -15.48
C HIS A 324 -3.59 9.95 -14.38
N LYS A 325 -4.89 9.79 -14.13
CA LYS A 325 -5.59 10.64 -13.15
C LYS A 325 -5.02 10.58 -11.72
N TYR A 326 -4.54 9.41 -11.28
CA TYR A 326 -3.94 9.26 -9.95
C TYR A 326 -2.42 9.47 -9.96
N TYR A 327 -1.73 9.03 -11.01
CA TYR A 327 -0.27 8.91 -11.01
C TYR A 327 0.44 9.98 -11.83
N GLY A 328 -0.31 10.71 -12.66
CA GLY A 328 0.23 11.70 -13.57
C GLY A 328 0.90 11.13 -14.79
N GLY A 329 1.81 11.94 -15.36
CA GLY A 329 2.71 11.55 -16.42
C GLY A 329 3.45 10.26 -16.10
N CYS A 330 3.12 9.18 -16.81
CA CYS A 330 3.78 7.89 -16.71
C CYS A 330 3.71 7.14 -18.05
N LEU A 331 4.56 6.12 -18.20
CA LEU A 331 4.52 5.23 -19.35
C LEU A 331 3.47 4.15 -19.11
N GLU A 332 2.55 4.00 -20.05
CA GLU A 332 1.69 2.85 -20.17
C GLU A 332 2.37 1.81 -21.07
N VAL A 333 2.58 0.61 -20.55
CA VAL A 333 3.16 -0.52 -21.27
C VAL A 333 2.13 -1.63 -21.37
N LEU A 334 1.77 -1.99 -22.60
CA LEU A 334 0.72 -2.97 -22.89
C LEU A 334 1.30 -4.22 -23.54
N TYR A 335 0.98 -5.39 -23.00
CA TYR A 335 1.25 -6.69 -23.63
C TYR A 335 -0.04 -7.35 -24.10
N SER A 336 -0.13 -7.66 -25.39
CA SER A 336 -1.22 -8.47 -25.94
C SER A 336 -0.99 -9.96 -25.66
N VAL A 337 -2.06 -10.68 -25.37
CA VAL A 337 -2.06 -12.14 -25.20
C VAL A 337 -2.84 -12.75 -26.36
N ASN A 338 -2.13 -13.31 -27.34
CA ASN A 338 -2.71 -13.73 -28.63
C ASN A 338 -3.09 -15.21 -28.69
N CYS A 339 -2.81 -15.98 -27.63
CA CYS A 339 -3.16 -17.39 -27.51
C CYS A 339 -3.67 -17.71 -26.10
N ASP A 340 -4.34 -18.85 -25.96
CA ASP A 340 -4.75 -19.34 -24.65
C ASP A 340 -3.57 -20.00 -23.96
N VAL A 341 -2.99 -19.31 -22.98
CA VAL A 341 -1.94 -19.85 -22.13
C VAL A 341 -2.58 -20.50 -20.90
N ALA A 342 -2.07 -21.66 -20.48
CA ALA A 342 -2.53 -22.34 -19.28
C ALA A 342 -2.26 -21.48 -18.02
N SER A 343 -3.11 -21.59 -17.00
CA SER A 343 -3.08 -20.72 -15.82
C SER A 343 -1.86 -20.95 -14.92
N ASP A 344 -1.22 -22.10 -15.00
CA ASP A 344 0.00 -22.48 -14.30
C ASP A 344 1.28 -21.93 -14.96
N ILE A 345 1.20 -21.51 -16.23
CA ILE A 345 2.34 -20.98 -16.98
C ILE A 345 2.43 -19.45 -16.77
N PRO A 346 3.59 -18.92 -16.35
CA PRO A 346 3.81 -17.48 -16.31
C PRO A 346 3.68 -16.86 -17.72
N LEU A 347 2.82 -15.85 -17.84
CA LEU A 347 2.71 -15.02 -19.04
C LEU A 347 3.92 -14.11 -19.19
N LEU A 348 4.34 -13.52 -18.07
CA LEU A 348 5.51 -12.67 -17.97
C LEU A 348 6.28 -13.01 -16.71
N THR A 349 7.61 -13.00 -16.83
CA THR A 349 8.53 -13.01 -15.69
C THR A 349 9.47 -11.82 -15.80
N LEU A 350 9.59 -11.07 -14.72
CA LEU A 350 10.40 -9.86 -14.64
C LEU A 350 11.52 -10.05 -13.61
N TRP A 351 12.77 -9.84 -14.03
CA TRP A 351 13.94 -9.83 -13.13
C TRP A 351 14.50 -8.41 -13.02
N PRO A 352 14.05 -7.63 -12.02
CA PRO A 352 14.59 -6.31 -11.77
C PRO A 352 15.97 -6.40 -11.10
N GLN A 353 16.92 -5.63 -11.61
CA GLN A 353 18.25 -5.48 -11.06
C GLN A 353 18.58 -3.99 -10.93
N ASN A 354 18.73 -3.51 -9.70
CA ASN A 354 19.15 -2.13 -9.45
C ASN A 354 20.62 -1.97 -9.87
N VAL A 355 20.91 -0.93 -10.66
CA VAL A 355 22.25 -0.70 -11.22
C VAL A 355 23.25 -0.22 -10.16
N ALA A 356 22.79 0.49 -9.12
CA ALA A 356 23.64 0.93 -8.01
C ALA A 356 24.21 -0.26 -7.20
N ASP A 357 23.53 -1.40 -7.20
CA ASP A 357 23.96 -2.60 -6.47
C ASP A 357 25.05 -3.41 -7.24
N LYS A 358 25.31 -3.11 -8.54
CA LYS A 358 26.41 -3.75 -9.30
C LYS A 358 27.79 -3.39 -8.75
N GLY A 359 27.98 -2.14 -8.29
CA GLY A 359 29.26 -1.69 -7.75
C GLY A 359 29.69 -2.37 -6.44
N ALA A 360 28.74 -2.95 -5.70
CA ALA A 360 29.04 -3.71 -4.48
C ALA A 360 29.44 -5.17 -4.77
N ASN A 361 28.81 -5.82 -5.75
CA ASN A 361 29.11 -7.20 -6.11
C ASN A 361 30.39 -7.35 -6.94
N ASP A 362 30.78 -6.33 -7.72
CA ASP A 362 32.06 -6.36 -8.46
C ASP A 362 33.28 -6.16 -7.54
N ASN A 363 33.12 -5.51 -6.38
CA ASN A 363 34.20 -5.38 -5.40
C ASN A 363 34.43 -6.67 -4.59
N ILE A 364 33.39 -7.44 -4.30
CA ILE A 364 33.52 -8.74 -3.61
C ILE A 364 34.24 -9.77 -4.50
N ASN A 365 34.04 -9.73 -5.82
CA ASN A 365 34.75 -10.61 -6.76
C ASN A 365 36.17 -10.16 -7.12
N ARG A 366 36.58 -8.93 -6.73
CA ARG A 366 37.95 -8.43 -6.89
C ARG A 366 38.83 -8.66 -5.66
N GLU A 367 38.23 -8.87 -4.48
CA GLU A 367 38.97 -9.26 -3.27
C GLU A 367 39.17 -10.77 -3.14
N LEU A 368 38.60 -11.57 -4.06
CA LEU A 368 38.72 -13.03 -4.11
C LEU A 368 39.43 -13.56 -5.37
N ASN A 369 40.15 -12.71 -6.10
CA ASN A 369 41.03 -13.12 -7.20
C ASN A 369 42.46 -12.63 -7.01
#